data_AF-A0A444UVM9-F1
#
_entry.id   AF-A0A444UVM9-F1
#
_cell.length_a   1.000
_cell.length_b   1.000
_cell.length_c   1.000
_cell.angle_alpha   90.00
_cell.angle_beta   90.00
_cell.angle_gamma   90.00
#
_symmetry.space_group_name_H-M   'P 1'
#
loop_
_entity.id
_entity.type
_entity.pdbx_description
1 polymer ?
#
loop_
_entity_poly.entity_id
_entity_poly.type
_entity_poly.pdbx_seq_one_letter_code
_entity_poly.pdbx_strand_id
1 'polypeptide(L)'
;MEAAKVSDTPLEFVAEYLTKAKEIAEADPNVPEELTNYLQKALSIASGLDSYLEDVTDQESEHLSALYRKTMDHDWNKIYEDGKTRFKLSKQCITGHVEGQVFLENVTHENSLALRKFNLAVQNDPRVEQNGVVRDEVFSGLHGKSILDRLRLDGKAAYVTGGGQGIGRALAHALGEAGAKVAIVDAVLEKAESVAYELKLKGIQSISIAADISKSEDVQRMIDMIVSKWSTIHIACNNAGINSASEDTTLKEWDQTFNINLRGTFMCCQAAGRIMLKQGYGKIINTASMASLIGE
;
A
#
# COMPACT_ATOMS: atom_id res chain seq x y z
N MET A 1 -37.66 14.59 23.19
CA MET A 1 -36.57 13.59 23.19
C MET A 1 -35.56 14.09 22.17
N GLU A 2 -34.50 14.75 22.63
CA GLU A 2 -33.35 15.04 21.78
C GLU A 2 -32.77 13.71 21.31
N ALA A 3 -32.51 13.59 20.00
CA ALA A 3 -31.81 12.46 19.45
C ALA A 3 -30.42 12.39 20.10
N ALA A 4 -30.05 11.23 20.65
CA ALA A 4 -28.72 11.02 21.20
C ALA A 4 -27.70 11.32 20.10
N LYS A 5 -26.83 12.32 20.33
CA LYS A 5 -25.72 12.66 19.45
C LYS A 5 -24.84 11.40 19.35
N VAL A 6 -24.75 10.82 18.16
CA VAL A 6 -23.85 9.68 17.90
C VAL A 6 -22.44 10.25 17.92
N SER A 7 -21.54 9.62 18.65
CA SER A 7 -20.13 10.00 18.71
C SER A 7 -19.47 9.65 17.38
N ASP A 8 -18.98 10.67 16.67
CA ASP A 8 -18.44 10.53 15.31
C ASP A 8 -16.91 10.68 15.29
N THR A 9 -16.29 11.02 16.43
CA THR A 9 -14.82 11.11 16.55
C THR A 9 -14.24 10.05 17.50
N PRO A 10 -13.02 9.55 17.25
CA PRO A 10 -12.33 8.66 18.19
C PRO A 10 -12.21 9.22 19.60
N LEU A 11 -12.15 10.55 19.74
CA LEU A 11 -12.04 11.22 21.03
C LEU A 11 -13.37 11.22 21.80
N GLU A 12 -14.50 11.43 21.10
CA GLU A 12 -15.83 11.31 21.68
C GLU A 12 -16.08 9.89 22.21
N PHE A 13 -15.63 8.86 21.49
CA PHE A 13 -15.68 7.47 21.98
C PHE A 13 -14.83 7.26 23.24
N VAL A 14 -13.62 7.83 23.30
CA VAL A 14 -12.76 7.75 24.50
C VAL A 14 -13.43 8.42 25.70
N ALA A 15 -14.03 9.59 25.51
CA ALA A 15 -14.78 10.27 26.56
C ALA A 15 -16.01 9.46 27.02
N GLU A 16 -16.75 8.85 26.09
CA GLU A 16 -17.90 8.00 26.40
C GLU A 16 -17.48 6.77 27.23
N TYR A 17 -16.43 6.05 26.80
CA TYR A 17 -15.95 4.88 27.52
C TYR A 17 -15.38 5.23 28.90
N LEU A 18 -14.69 6.36 29.04
CA LEU A 18 -14.21 6.84 30.33
C LEU A 18 -15.36 7.22 31.26
N THR A 19 -16.44 7.79 30.73
CA THR A 19 -17.67 8.08 31.49
C THR A 19 -18.29 6.80 32.02
N LYS A 20 -18.50 5.81 31.14
CA LYS A 20 -19.04 4.49 31.53
C LYS A 20 -18.15 3.77 32.54
N ALA A 21 -16.84 3.79 32.34
CA ALA A 21 -15.88 3.19 33.26
C ALA A 21 -15.92 3.85 34.64
N LYS A 22 -16.09 5.17 34.69
CA LYS A 22 -16.23 5.92 35.94
C LYS A 22 -17.54 5.59 36.66
N GLU A 23 -18.67 5.52 35.96
CA GLU A 23 -19.96 5.15 36.53
C GLU A 23 -19.93 3.75 37.16
N ILE A 24 -19.28 2.80 36.49
CA ILE A 24 -19.08 1.44 37.02
C ILE A 24 -18.18 1.46 38.27
N ALA A 25 -17.10 2.25 38.24
CA ALA A 25 -16.18 2.39 39.38
C ALA A 25 -16.84 3.04 40.60
N GLU A 26 -17.73 4.02 40.40
CA GLU A 26 -18.47 4.68 41.49
C GLU A 26 -19.58 3.78 42.07
N ALA A 27 -20.08 2.81 41.31
CA ALA A 27 -21.11 1.86 41.75
C ALA A 27 -20.58 0.67 42.57
N ASP A 28 -19.28 0.37 42.52
CA ASP A 28 -18.66 -0.73 43.26
C ASP A 28 -17.83 -0.21 44.46
N PRO A 29 -18.25 -0.49 45.72
CA PRO A 29 -17.56 -0.01 46.91
C PRO A 29 -16.17 -0.64 47.15
N ASN A 30 -15.77 -1.64 46.36
CA ASN A 30 -14.44 -2.25 46.45
C ASN A 30 -13.39 -1.56 45.56
N VAL A 31 -13.79 -0.59 44.75
CA VAL A 31 -12.88 0.12 43.86
C VAL A 31 -12.13 1.21 44.64
N PRO A 32 -10.78 1.26 44.57
CA PRO A 32 -10.01 2.31 45.24
C PRO A 32 -10.38 3.70 44.74
N GLU A 33 -10.57 4.65 45.66
CA GLU A 33 -10.91 6.05 45.37
C GLU A 33 -9.88 6.72 44.43
N GLU A 34 -8.62 6.27 44.50
CA GLU A 34 -7.55 6.72 43.63
C GLU A 34 -7.82 6.40 42.15
N LEU A 35 -8.41 5.23 41.83
CA LEU A 35 -8.76 4.85 40.46
C LEU A 35 -9.88 5.74 39.91
N THR A 36 -10.92 6.00 40.70
CA THR A 36 -12.02 6.90 40.32
C THR A 36 -11.52 8.32 40.05
N ASN A 37 -10.55 8.80 40.82
CA ASN A 37 -9.92 10.11 40.61
C ASN A 37 -9.11 10.15 39.30
N TYR A 38 -8.33 9.10 38.99
CA TYR A 38 -7.63 9.03 37.70
C TYR A 38 -8.58 8.92 36.50
N LEU A 39 -9.69 8.19 36.62
CA LEU A 39 -10.73 8.13 35.59
C LEU A 39 -11.37 9.50 35.35
N GLN A 40 -11.66 10.27 36.41
CA GLN A 40 -12.18 11.63 36.29
C GLN A 40 -11.17 12.58 35.62
N LYS A 41 -9.88 12.46 35.92
CA LYS A 41 -8.83 13.24 35.25
C LYS A 41 -8.70 12.88 33.77
N ALA A 42 -8.69 11.58 33.45
CA ALA A 42 -8.64 11.11 32.07
C ALA A 42 -9.85 11.61 31.28
N LEU A 43 -11.06 11.57 31.87
CA LEU A 43 -12.27 12.10 31.27
C LEU A 43 -12.17 13.61 31.03
N SER A 44 -11.69 14.38 32.02
CA SER A 44 -11.51 15.83 31.89
C SER A 44 -10.53 16.21 30.77
N ILE A 45 -9.48 15.41 30.56
CA ILE A 45 -8.51 15.64 29.48
C ILE A 45 -9.13 15.28 28.14
N ALA A 46 -9.77 14.11 28.04
CA ALA A 46 -10.41 13.66 26.81
C ALA A 46 -11.53 14.62 26.36
N SER A 47 -12.40 15.06 27.28
CA SER A 47 -13.47 16.01 26.95
C SER A 47 -12.98 17.43 26.66
N GLY A 48 -11.77 17.80 27.11
CA GLY A 48 -11.17 19.11 26.84
C GLY A 48 -10.33 19.17 25.57
N LEU A 49 -9.93 18.01 25.01
CA LEU A 49 -9.07 17.96 23.83
C LEU A 49 -9.80 18.39 22.56
N ASP A 50 -11.12 18.19 22.44
CA ASP A 50 -11.88 18.61 21.25
C ASP A 50 -11.81 20.12 21.05
N SER A 51 -12.06 20.92 22.10
CA SER A 51 -11.92 22.38 22.04
C SER A 51 -10.49 22.81 21.72
N TYR A 52 -9.49 22.13 22.27
CA TYR A 52 -8.09 22.41 21.94
C TYR A 52 -7.79 22.12 20.46
N LEU A 53 -8.26 20.97 19.94
CA LEU A 53 -8.06 20.55 18.56
C LEU A 53 -8.76 21.50 17.58
N GLU A 54 -9.97 21.97 17.92
CA GLU A 54 -10.69 23.01 17.16
C GLU A 54 -9.93 24.35 17.15
N ASP A 55 -9.33 24.74 18.28
CA ASP A 55 -8.57 25.98 18.39
C ASP A 55 -7.21 25.92 17.64
N VAL A 56 -6.61 24.72 17.50
CA VAL A 56 -5.33 24.53 16.80
C VAL A 56 -5.45 24.09 15.33
N THR A 57 -6.67 23.81 14.85
CA THR A 57 -6.91 23.55 13.43
C THR A 57 -7.23 24.85 12.69
N ASP A 58 -6.55 25.07 11.56
CA ASP A 58 -6.88 26.18 10.67
C ASP A 58 -8.34 26.04 10.24
N GLN A 59 -9.11 27.10 10.46
CA GLN A 59 -10.53 27.15 10.11
C GLN A 59 -10.71 26.90 8.61
N GLU A 60 -11.67 26.04 8.26
CA GLU A 60 -11.94 25.68 6.87
C GLU A 60 -12.15 26.95 6.02
N SER A 61 -11.43 27.06 4.90
CA SER A 61 -11.61 28.22 4.02
C SER A 61 -13.04 28.27 3.49
N GLU A 62 -13.61 29.47 3.37
CA GLU A 62 -14.98 29.67 2.89
C GLU A 62 -15.24 29.01 1.52
N HIS A 63 -14.20 28.91 0.68
CA HIS A 63 -14.23 28.23 -0.60
C HIS A 63 -14.40 26.71 -0.47
N LEU A 64 -13.72 26.09 0.49
CA LEU A 64 -13.83 24.67 0.77
C LEU A 64 -15.21 24.34 1.37
N SER A 65 -15.67 25.13 2.35
CA SER A 65 -17.01 24.94 2.93
C SER A 65 -18.12 25.11 1.89
N ALA A 66 -17.97 26.07 0.97
CA ALA A 66 -18.92 26.27 -0.12
C ALA A 66 -18.92 25.10 -1.13
N LEU A 67 -17.73 24.55 -1.44
CA LEU A 67 -17.60 23.38 -2.30
C LEU A 67 -18.19 22.14 -1.65
N TYR A 68 -17.94 21.95 -0.35
CA TYR A 68 -18.48 20.85 0.44
C TYR A 68 -20.01 20.89 0.45
N ARG A 69 -20.62 22.04 0.81
CA ARG A 69 -22.09 22.21 0.79
C ARG A 69 -22.67 21.92 -0.58
N LYS A 70 -22.08 22.50 -1.64
CA LYS A 70 -22.49 22.20 -3.01
C LYS A 70 -22.40 20.71 -3.33
N THR A 71 -21.40 20.00 -2.82
CA THR A 71 -21.23 18.56 -3.03
C THR A 71 -22.27 17.74 -2.27
N MET A 72 -22.66 18.16 -1.06
CA MET A 72 -23.67 17.48 -0.23
C MET A 72 -25.10 17.64 -0.74
N ASP A 73 -25.41 18.82 -1.27
CA ASP A 73 -26.75 19.21 -1.72
C ASP A 73 -27.00 18.86 -3.19
N HIS A 74 -25.95 18.46 -3.93
CA HIS A 74 -26.09 18.11 -5.34
C HIS A 74 -26.71 16.72 -5.52
N ASP A 75 -27.65 16.62 -6.46
CA ASP A 75 -28.29 15.35 -6.82
C ASP A 75 -27.41 14.56 -7.81
N TRP A 76 -26.47 13.82 -7.23
CA TRP A 76 -25.54 12.98 -7.99
C TRP A 76 -26.22 11.81 -8.72
N ASN A 77 -27.42 11.40 -8.30
CA ASN A 77 -28.16 10.36 -9.01
C ASN A 77 -28.67 10.89 -10.35
N LYS A 78 -29.21 12.11 -10.35
CA LYS A 78 -29.66 12.78 -11.58
C LYS A 78 -28.52 13.01 -12.57
N ILE A 79 -27.32 13.36 -12.12
CA ILE A 79 -26.13 13.49 -12.99
C ILE A 79 -25.81 12.17 -13.72
N TYR A 80 -25.91 11.05 -13.00
CA TYR A 80 -25.68 9.73 -13.59
C TYR A 80 -26.78 9.36 -14.58
N GLU A 81 -28.04 9.61 -14.25
CA GLU A 81 -29.19 9.40 -15.14
C GLU A 81 -29.12 10.26 -16.42
N ASP A 82 -28.63 11.49 -16.30
CA ASP A 82 -28.36 12.41 -17.42
C ASP A 82 -27.14 11.99 -18.27
N GLY A 83 -26.43 10.90 -17.90
CA GLY A 83 -25.28 10.37 -18.62
C GLY A 83 -24.01 11.22 -18.53
N LYS A 84 -23.97 12.20 -17.62
CA LYS A 84 -22.82 13.11 -17.44
C LYS A 84 -21.66 12.46 -16.69
N THR A 85 -21.92 11.39 -15.94
CA THR A 85 -20.89 10.55 -15.33
C THR A 85 -21.11 9.09 -15.72
N ARG A 86 -20.01 8.36 -15.92
CA ARG A 86 -20.04 6.94 -16.29
C ARG A 86 -20.25 6.02 -15.08
N PHE A 87 -20.07 6.54 -13.87
CA PHE A 87 -20.13 5.80 -12.61
C PHE A 87 -21.21 6.36 -11.69
N LYS A 88 -22.05 5.48 -11.14
CA LYS A 88 -22.97 5.81 -10.06
C LYS A 88 -22.23 5.63 -8.73
N LEU A 89 -21.65 6.70 -8.23
CA LEU A 89 -20.99 6.71 -6.92
C LEU A 89 -22.05 6.94 -5.84
N SER A 90 -22.00 6.16 -4.75
CA SER A 90 -22.87 6.42 -3.59
C SER A 90 -22.47 7.75 -2.96
N LYS A 91 -23.41 8.40 -2.26
CA LYS A 91 -23.15 9.67 -1.58
C LYS A 91 -21.89 9.59 -0.72
N GLN A 92 -21.71 8.50 0.02
CA GLN A 92 -20.52 8.22 0.86
C GLN A 92 -19.18 8.31 0.11
N CYS A 93 -19.10 7.79 -1.13
CA CYS A 93 -17.88 7.85 -1.94
C CYS A 93 -17.57 9.27 -2.46
N ILE A 94 -18.58 10.12 -2.58
CA ILE A 94 -18.47 11.49 -3.10
C ILE A 94 -18.16 12.47 -1.96
N THR A 95 -18.66 12.17 -0.76
CA THR A 95 -18.59 13.05 0.41
C THR A 95 -17.40 12.78 1.33
N GLY A 96 -16.53 11.83 0.97
CA GLY A 96 -15.37 11.45 1.77
C GLY A 96 -15.70 10.68 3.05
N HIS A 97 -16.97 10.34 3.30
CA HIS A 97 -17.37 9.47 4.41
C HIS A 97 -17.16 8.00 4.00
N VAL A 98 -15.91 7.55 4.10
CA VAL A 98 -15.60 6.12 4.08
C VAL A 98 -15.18 5.75 5.51
N GLU A 99 -16.06 5.11 6.26
CA GLU A 99 -15.71 4.54 7.57
C GLU A 99 -14.71 3.40 7.37
N GLY A 100 -13.42 3.72 7.58
CA GLY A 100 -12.35 2.74 7.62
C GLY A 100 -12.26 2.09 9.01
N GLN A 101 -13.15 1.16 9.33
CA GLN A 101 -12.90 0.26 10.47
C GLN A 101 -11.98 -0.87 10.02
N VAL A 102 -10.67 -0.71 10.23
CA VAL A 102 -9.70 -1.80 10.12
C VAL A 102 -8.79 -1.81 11.35
N PHE A 103 -9.16 -2.63 12.34
CA PHE A 103 -8.25 -3.11 13.37
C PHE A 103 -7.40 -4.24 12.77
N LEU A 104 -6.15 -3.93 12.39
CA LEU A 104 -5.14 -4.94 12.04
C LEU A 104 -3.79 -4.54 12.64
N GLU A 105 -3.73 -4.52 13.96
CA GLU A 105 -2.45 -4.52 14.67
C GLU A 105 -2.10 -5.97 15.04
N ASN A 106 -0.97 -6.45 14.52
CA ASN A 106 -0.32 -7.77 14.75
C ASN A 106 -0.76 -8.95 13.87
N VAL A 107 -0.37 -8.91 12.59
CA VAL A 107 -0.37 -10.10 11.72
C VAL A 107 1.03 -10.69 11.65
N THR A 108 1.29 -11.74 12.43
CA THR A 108 2.42 -12.65 12.20
C THR A 108 2.03 -13.74 11.18
N HIS A 109 3.01 -14.41 10.58
CA HIS A 109 2.83 -15.40 9.51
C HIS A 109 1.96 -16.63 9.92
N GLU A 110 1.79 -16.88 11.21
CA GLU A 110 0.88 -17.94 11.71
C GLU A 110 -0.59 -17.50 11.73
N ASN A 111 -0.85 -16.21 12.01
CA ASN A 111 -2.19 -15.65 12.06
C ASN A 111 -2.84 -15.59 10.67
N SER A 112 -2.07 -15.31 9.62
CA SER A 112 -2.56 -15.33 8.24
C SER A 112 -2.94 -16.74 7.79
N LEU A 113 -2.23 -17.78 8.25
CA LEU A 113 -2.57 -19.17 7.98
C LEU A 113 -3.84 -19.60 8.75
N ALA A 114 -4.01 -19.14 9.99
CA ALA A 114 -5.19 -19.40 10.80
C ALA A 114 -6.44 -18.73 10.24
N LEU A 115 -6.34 -17.45 9.82
CA LEU A 115 -7.40 -16.72 9.11
C LEU A 115 -7.78 -17.43 7.81
N ARG A 116 -6.80 -17.93 7.06
CA ARG A 116 -7.05 -18.70 5.83
C ARG A 116 -7.83 -19.99 6.10
N LYS A 117 -7.44 -20.74 7.15
CA LYS A 117 -8.14 -21.97 7.57
C LYS A 117 -9.55 -21.67 8.09
N PHE A 118 -9.72 -20.58 8.83
CA PHE A 118 -11.01 -20.13 9.35
C PHE A 118 -11.96 -19.73 8.23
N ASN A 119 -11.50 -18.89 7.28
CA ASN A 119 -12.31 -18.49 6.14
C ASN A 119 -12.71 -19.69 5.27
N LEU A 120 -11.81 -20.66 5.06
CA LEU A 120 -12.13 -21.89 4.34
C LEU A 120 -13.18 -22.74 5.08
N ALA A 121 -13.11 -22.79 6.41
CA ALA A 121 -14.07 -23.53 7.24
C ALA A 121 -15.46 -22.89 7.20
N VAL A 122 -15.53 -21.55 7.30
CA VAL A 122 -16.78 -20.78 7.23
C VAL A 122 -17.43 -20.91 5.84
N GLN A 123 -16.65 -20.87 4.75
CA GLN A 123 -17.16 -21.05 3.38
C GLN A 123 -17.79 -22.42 3.14
N ASN A 124 -17.31 -23.47 3.81
CA ASN A 124 -17.78 -24.84 3.64
C ASN A 124 -18.80 -25.28 4.71
N ASP A 125 -19.18 -24.40 5.65
CA ASP A 125 -20.11 -24.74 6.71
C ASP A 125 -21.56 -24.67 6.19
N PRO A 126 -22.31 -25.78 6.22
CA PRO A 126 -23.68 -25.85 5.68
C PRO A 126 -24.70 -25.03 6.47
N ARG A 127 -24.31 -24.45 7.63
CA ARG A 127 -25.16 -23.57 8.45
C ARG A 127 -25.04 -22.10 8.07
N VAL A 128 -24.06 -21.72 7.25
CA VAL A 128 -23.86 -20.34 6.80
C VAL A 128 -24.78 -20.08 5.62
N GLU A 129 -25.83 -19.28 5.82
CA GLU A 129 -26.71 -18.82 4.75
C GLU A 129 -25.89 -18.09 3.67
N GLN A 130 -25.96 -18.60 2.44
CA GLN A 130 -25.30 -18.04 1.25
C GLN A 130 -26.07 -16.79 0.76
N ASN A 131 -26.17 -15.77 1.61
CA ASN A 131 -26.77 -14.47 1.28
C ASN A 131 -25.81 -13.65 0.38
N GLY A 132 -26.25 -12.52 -0.16
CA GLY A 132 -25.52 -11.73 -1.19
C GLY A 132 -24.04 -11.42 -0.87
N VAL A 133 -23.67 -11.35 0.41
CA VAL A 133 -22.29 -11.18 0.90
C VAL A 133 -21.38 -12.36 0.50
N VAL A 134 -21.90 -13.58 0.38
CA VAL A 134 -21.11 -14.76 0.01
C VAL A 134 -20.86 -14.84 -1.50
N ARG A 135 -21.47 -13.96 -2.30
CA ARG A 135 -21.14 -13.73 -3.72
C ARG A 135 -20.18 -12.56 -3.93
N ASP A 136 -19.89 -11.80 -2.89
CA ASP A 136 -18.93 -10.70 -2.95
C ASP A 136 -17.52 -11.27 -3.19
N GLU A 137 -16.81 -10.78 -4.21
CA GLU A 137 -15.50 -11.30 -4.61
C GLU A 137 -14.38 -11.00 -3.59
N VAL A 138 -14.58 -9.99 -2.74
CA VAL A 138 -13.69 -9.65 -1.63
C VAL A 138 -13.86 -10.70 -0.53
N PHE A 139 -15.10 -11.09 -0.23
CA PHE A 139 -15.42 -12.08 0.81
C PHE A 139 -15.17 -13.53 0.36
N SER A 140 -15.66 -13.90 -0.82
CA SER A 140 -15.62 -15.26 -1.35
C SER A 140 -14.32 -15.60 -2.11
N GLY A 141 -13.62 -14.57 -2.57
CA GLY A 141 -12.44 -14.71 -3.41
C GLY A 141 -12.81 -14.92 -4.88
N LEU A 142 -12.14 -14.19 -5.77
CA LEU A 142 -12.32 -14.33 -7.21
C LEU A 142 -11.78 -15.70 -7.69
N HIS A 143 -12.63 -16.50 -8.35
CA HIS A 143 -12.32 -17.88 -8.77
C HIS A 143 -11.86 -18.79 -7.60
N GLY A 144 -12.41 -18.60 -6.40
CA GLY A 144 -12.07 -19.40 -5.21
C GLY A 144 -10.68 -19.12 -4.63
N LYS A 145 -10.07 -17.97 -4.97
CA LYS A 145 -8.79 -17.52 -4.41
C LYS A 145 -8.99 -16.27 -3.56
N SER A 146 -8.50 -16.32 -2.32
CA SER A 146 -8.45 -15.16 -1.44
C SER A 146 -7.60 -14.03 -2.04
N ILE A 147 -7.75 -12.81 -1.52
CA ILE A 147 -6.99 -11.65 -2.00
C ILE A 147 -5.48 -11.89 -1.90
N LEU A 148 -5.00 -12.38 -0.74
CA LEU A 148 -3.58 -12.66 -0.56
C LEU A 148 -3.07 -13.75 -1.51
N ASP A 149 -3.90 -14.76 -1.80
CA ASP A 149 -3.56 -15.81 -2.77
C ASP A 149 -3.45 -15.28 -4.20
N ARG A 150 -4.22 -14.24 -4.54
CA ARG A 150 -4.15 -13.56 -5.84
C ARG A 150 -2.89 -12.69 -5.96
N LEU A 151 -2.33 -12.25 -4.84
CA LEU A 151 -1.10 -11.46 -4.79
C LEU A 151 0.17 -12.34 -4.73
N ARG A 152 0.04 -13.67 -4.60
CA ARG A 152 1.18 -14.60 -4.65
C ARG A 152 1.86 -14.58 -6.01
N LEU A 153 3.18 -14.62 -5.97
CA LEU A 153 4.09 -14.65 -7.11
C LEU A 153 4.92 -15.94 -7.15
N ASP A 154 4.38 -17.01 -6.56
CA ASP A 154 5.02 -18.33 -6.53
C ASP A 154 5.46 -18.79 -7.93
N GLY A 155 6.70 -19.25 -8.01
CA GLY A 155 7.30 -19.72 -9.26
C GLY A 155 7.63 -18.62 -10.27
N LYS A 156 7.38 -17.35 -9.95
CA LYS A 156 7.77 -16.22 -10.81
C LYS A 156 9.23 -15.84 -10.57
N ALA A 157 9.81 -15.24 -11.61
CA ALA A 157 11.19 -14.76 -11.64
C ALA A 157 11.14 -13.26 -11.93
N ALA A 158 11.75 -12.47 -11.06
CA ALA A 158 11.74 -11.02 -11.11
C ALA A 158 13.16 -10.45 -11.09
N TYR A 159 13.36 -9.27 -11.67
CA TYR A 159 14.53 -8.45 -11.39
C TYR A 159 14.13 -7.06 -10.93
N VAL A 160 15.01 -6.42 -10.16
CA VAL A 160 14.85 -5.03 -9.71
C VAL A 160 16.14 -4.27 -9.97
N THR A 161 16.11 -3.25 -10.82
CA THR A 161 17.25 -2.34 -11.03
C THR A 161 17.31 -1.28 -9.93
N GLY A 162 18.51 -0.93 -9.47
CA GLY A 162 18.69 -0.11 -8.27
C GLY A 162 18.18 -0.84 -7.02
N GLY A 163 18.19 -2.18 -7.05
CA GLY A 163 17.63 -3.03 -6.00
C GLY A 163 18.46 -3.06 -4.72
N GLY A 164 19.66 -2.47 -4.71
CA GLY A 164 20.56 -2.49 -3.56
C GLY A 164 20.17 -1.52 -2.44
N GLN A 165 19.21 -0.61 -2.66
CA GLN A 165 18.84 0.42 -1.67
C GLN A 165 17.43 0.98 -1.88
N GLY A 166 16.94 1.75 -0.90
CA GLY A 166 15.72 2.56 -1.01
C GLY A 166 14.48 1.78 -1.48
N ILE A 167 13.73 2.38 -2.41
CA ILE A 167 12.53 1.79 -3.02
C ILE A 167 12.86 0.46 -3.71
N GLY A 168 14.00 0.36 -4.40
CA GLY A 168 14.41 -0.86 -5.09
C GLY A 168 14.62 -2.02 -4.13
N ARG A 169 15.26 -1.79 -2.98
CA ARG A 169 15.38 -2.78 -1.91
C ARG A 169 14.01 -3.21 -1.39
N ALA A 170 13.11 -2.26 -1.15
CA ALA A 170 11.74 -2.57 -0.69
C ALA A 170 10.96 -3.41 -1.71
N LEU A 171 11.06 -3.09 -3.01
CA LEU A 171 10.47 -3.87 -4.10
C LEU A 171 11.04 -5.30 -4.13
N ALA A 172 12.35 -5.46 -3.96
CA ALA A 172 12.99 -6.77 -3.95
C ALA A 172 12.47 -7.64 -2.79
N HIS A 173 12.35 -7.08 -1.59
CA HIS A 173 11.74 -7.75 -0.44
C HIS A 173 10.28 -8.11 -0.68
N ALA A 174 9.46 -7.17 -1.15
CA ALA A 174 8.03 -7.41 -1.39
C ALA A 174 7.78 -8.51 -2.43
N LEU A 175 8.53 -8.50 -3.54
CA LEU A 175 8.44 -9.55 -4.57
C LEU A 175 8.85 -10.92 -4.02
N GLY A 176 9.92 -10.94 -3.23
CA GLY A 176 10.43 -12.15 -2.60
C GLY A 176 9.45 -12.76 -1.59
N GLU A 177 8.90 -11.94 -0.69
CA GLU A 177 7.91 -12.36 0.31
C GLU A 177 6.60 -12.83 -0.33
N ALA A 178 6.23 -12.25 -1.48
CA ALA A 178 5.12 -12.73 -2.30
C ALA A 178 5.41 -14.09 -2.99
N GLY A 179 6.65 -14.60 -2.96
CA GLY A 179 7.03 -15.92 -3.48
C GLY A 179 7.84 -15.93 -4.78
N ALA A 180 8.21 -14.75 -5.30
CA ALA A 180 9.06 -14.68 -6.49
C ALA A 180 10.53 -14.98 -6.17
N LYS A 181 11.25 -15.51 -7.16
CA LYS A 181 12.72 -15.49 -7.19
C LYS A 181 13.16 -14.11 -7.67
N VAL A 182 14.12 -13.48 -6.99
CA VAL A 182 14.44 -12.06 -7.25
C VAL A 182 15.92 -11.87 -7.59
N ALA A 183 16.20 -11.26 -8.73
CA ALA A 183 17.53 -10.80 -9.11
C ALA A 183 17.69 -9.34 -8.68
N ILE A 184 18.63 -9.08 -7.77
CA ILE A 184 18.92 -7.75 -7.27
C ILE A 184 20.00 -7.18 -8.19
N VAL A 185 19.65 -6.14 -8.94
CA VAL A 185 20.54 -5.49 -9.89
C VAL A 185 20.89 -4.11 -9.38
N ASP A 186 22.18 -3.83 -9.26
CA ASP A 186 22.68 -2.51 -8.88
C ASP A 186 24.00 -2.22 -9.61
N ALA A 187 24.36 -0.94 -9.76
CA ALA A 187 25.65 -0.57 -10.32
C ALA A 187 26.80 -0.90 -9.35
N VAL A 188 26.50 -0.94 -8.04
CA VAL A 188 27.44 -1.30 -6.98
C VAL A 188 27.12 -2.70 -6.47
N LEU A 189 28.00 -3.66 -6.77
CA LEU A 189 27.77 -5.09 -6.49
C LEU A 189 27.48 -5.36 -5.01
N GLU A 190 28.23 -4.71 -4.11
CA GLU A 190 28.17 -4.92 -2.67
C GLU A 190 26.78 -4.58 -2.11
N LYS A 191 26.11 -3.57 -2.69
CA LYS A 191 24.73 -3.22 -2.33
C LYS A 191 23.75 -4.32 -2.76
N ALA A 192 23.92 -4.84 -3.97
CA ALA A 192 23.09 -5.93 -4.47
C ALA A 192 23.30 -7.22 -3.66
N GLU A 193 24.55 -7.53 -3.30
CA GLU A 193 24.91 -8.70 -2.46
C GLU A 193 24.32 -8.60 -1.06
N SER A 194 24.37 -7.41 -0.44
CA SER A 194 23.77 -7.17 0.86
C SER A 194 22.27 -7.51 0.86
N VAL A 195 21.50 -6.99 -0.10
CA VAL A 195 20.05 -7.26 -0.19
C VAL A 195 19.77 -8.72 -0.58
N ALA A 196 20.58 -9.31 -1.47
CA ALA A 196 20.45 -10.71 -1.82
C ALA A 196 20.66 -11.62 -0.60
N TYR A 197 21.62 -11.28 0.28
CA TYR A 197 21.86 -11.96 1.54
C TYR A 197 20.68 -11.82 2.51
N GLU A 198 20.11 -10.62 2.65
CA GLU A 198 18.90 -10.40 3.47
C GLU A 198 17.73 -11.30 3.02
N LEU A 199 17.48 -11.36 1.70
CA LEU A 199 16.45 -12.22 1.12
C LEU A 199 16.73 -13.70 1.37
N LYS A 200 18.00 -14.11 1.25
CA LYS A 200 18.43 -15.48 1.52
C LYS A 200 18.19 -15.87 2.98
N LEU A 201 18.40 -14.97 3.94
CA LEU A 201 18.09 -15.21 5.37
C LEU A 201 16.60 -15.47 5.60
N LYS A 202 15.72 -14.90 4.75
CA LYS A 202 14.27 -15.16 4.74
C LYS A 202 13.88 -16.44 3.97
N GLY A 203 14.85 -17.22 3.47
CA GLY A 203 14.60 -18.40 2.66
C GLY A 203 14.15 -18.09 1.22
N ILE A 204 14.26 -16.84 0.78
CA ILE A 204 13.86 -16.41 -0.57
C ILE A 204 15.00 -16.69 -1.55
N GLN A 205 14.67 -17.20 -2.73
CA GLN A 205 15.66 -17.43 -3.79
C GLN A 205 16.05 -16.09 -4.43
N SER A 206 17.32 -15.72 -4.28
CA SER A 206 17.86 -14.46 -4.79
C SER A 206 19.22 -14.64 -5.46
N ILE A 207 19.56 -13.72 -6.37
CA ILE A 207 20.91 -13.56 -6.94
C ILE A 207 21.25 -12.06 -7.00
N SER A 208 22.51 -11.70 -6.81
CA SER A 208 23.02 -10.33 -7.00
C SER A 208 23.71 -10.20 -8.36
N ILE A 209 23.53 -9.05 -9.02
CA ILE A 209 24.14 -8.76 -10.32
C ILE A 209 24.62 -7.30 -10.33
N ALA A 210 25.89 -7.11 -10.71
CA ALA A 210 26.44 -5.79 -11.00
C ALA A 210 26.16 -5.40 -12.46
N ALA A 211 25.35 -4.37 -12.67
CA ALA A 211 25.06 -3.85 -14.00
C ALA A 211 24.79 -2.34 -13.98
N ASP A 212 25.48 -1.63 -14.87
CA ASP A 212 25.18 -0.25 -15.19
C ASP A 212 24.16 -0.21 -16.34
N ILE A 213 22.90 0.10 -16.00
CA ILE A 213 21.82 0.08 -16.99
C ILE A 213 21.96 1.15 -18.07
N SER A 214 22.88 2.12 -17.95
CA SER A 214 23.15 3.07 -19.03
C SER A 214 23.90 2.42 -20.20
N LYS A 215 24.44 1.20 -20.01
CA LYS A 215 25.24 0.45 -20.98
C LYS A 215 24.46 -0.76 -21.51
N SER A 216 24.36 -0.87 -22.83
CA SER A 216 23.60 -1.94 -23.50
C SER A 216 24.14 -3.33 -23.19
N GLU A 217 25.45 -3.45 -23.06
CA GLU A 217 26.16 -4.71 -22.84
C GLU A 217 25.88 -5.26 -21.45
N ASP A 218 25.81 -4.37 -20.45
CA ASP A 218 25.45 -4.71 -19.08
C ASP A 218 23.98 -5.11 -18.97
N VAL A 219 23.08 -4.42 -19.66
CA VAL A 219 21.66 -4.80 -19.74
C VAL A 219 21.51 -6.20 -20.34
N GLN A 220 22.21 -6.50 -21.44
CA GLN A 220 22.12 -7.83 -22.05
C GLN A 220 22.72 -8.90 -21.13
N ARG A 221 23.89 -8.64 -20.54
CA ARG A 221 24.57 -9.55 -19.60
C ARG A 221 23.71 -9.87 -18.38
N MET A 222 23.06 -8.86 -17.76
CA MET A 222 22.18 -9.13 -16.62
C MET A 222 20.99 -10.02 -17.01
N ILE A 223 20.39 -9.79 -18.18
CA ILE A 223 19.24 -10.56 -18.66
C ILE A 223 19.66 -12.01 -18.94
N ASP A 224 20.81 -12.21 -19.57
CA ASP A 224 21.36 -13.54 -19.87
C ASP A 224 21.69 -14.31 -18.59
N MET A 225 22.23 -13.65 -17.56
CA MET A 225 22.47 -14.27 -16.26
C MET A 225 21.17 -14.74 -15.59
N ILE A 226 20.12 -13.91 -15.62
CA ILE A 226 18.82 -14.25 -15.03
C ILE A 226 18.17 -15.41 -15.79
N VAL A 227 18.16 -15.36 -17.12
CA VAL A 227 17.60 -16.42 -17.97
C VAL A 227 18.42 -17.70 -17.85
N SER A 228 19.74 -17.63 -17.76
CA SER A 228 20.58 -18.81 -17.52
C SER A 228 20.22 -19.47 -16.18
N LYS A 229 19.94 -18.66 -15.14
CA LYS A 229 19.61 -19.17 -13.81
C LYS A 229 18.20 -19.74 -13.69
N TRP A 230 17.20 -19.10 -14.30
CA TRP A 230 15.78 -19.39 -14.08
C TRP A 230 14.98 -19.66 -15.35
N SER A 231 15.63 -19.69 -16.51
CA SER A 231 15.06 -19.92 -17.85
C SER A 231 14.07 -18.87 -18.35
N THR A 232 13.69 -17.89 -17.52
CA THR A 232 12.67 -16.90 -17.84
C THR A 232 12.77 -15.66 -16.93
N ILE A 233 12.12 -14.59 -17.37
CA ILE A 233 11.81 -13.39 -16.58
C ILE A 233 10.29 -13.16 -16.70
N HIS A 234 9.62 -13.04 -15.56
CA HIS A 234 8.18 -12.78 -15.48
C HIS A 234 7.87 -11.33 -15.10
N ILE A 235 8.73 -10.72 -14.29
CA ILE A 235 8.53 -9.38 -13.72
C ILE A 235 9.81 -8.58 -13.88
N ALA A 236 9.71 -7.40 -14.46
CA ALA A 236 10.81 -6.45 -14.60
C ALA A 236 10.48 -5.18 -13.84
N CYS A 237 11.23 -4.87 -12.78
CA CYS A 237 11.09 -3.62 -12.05
C CYS A 237 12.26 -2.68 -12.42
N ASN A 238 11.97 -1.71 -13.28
CA ASN A 238 12.92 -0.67 -13.66
C ASN A 238 12.80 0.47 -12.64
N ASN A 239 13.67 0.44 -11.64
CA ASN A 239 13.67 1.38 -10.51
C ASN A 239 14.94 2.23 -10.42
N ALA A 240 16.07 1.78 -11.00
CA ALA A 240 17.30 2.57 -10.99
C ALA A 240 17.07 3.96 -11.58
N GLY A 241 17.49 4.98 -10.84
CA GLY A 241 17.45 6.35 -11.27
C GLY A 241 18.38 7.24 -10.45
N ILE A 242 18.80 8.35 -11.05
CA ILE A 242 19.58 9.40 -10.40
C ILE A 242 18.88 10.75 -10.56
N ASN A 243 19.24 11.72 -9.71
CA ASN A 243 18.78 13.10 -9.81
C ASN A 243 19.97 14.05 -9.71
N SER A 244 19.84 15.26 -10.25
CA SER A 244 20.84 16.33 -10.21
C SER A 244 20.14 17.67 -9.97
N ALA A 245 20.82 18.64 -9.34
CA ALA A 245 20.22 19.93 -9.00
C ALA A 245 20.04 20.81 -10.25
N SER A 246 18.86 21.42 -10.44
CA SER A 246 18.47 22.04 -11.71
C SER A 246 19.40 23.16 -12.21
N GLU A 247 19.80 24.10 -11.36
CA GLU A 247 20.52 25.32 -11.80
C GLU A 247 22.00 25.07 -12.15
N ASP A 248 22.63 24.13 -11.45
CA ASP A 248 24.07 23.84 -11.56
C ASP A 248 24.36 22.54 -12.33
N THR A 249 23.34 21.88 -12.90
CA THR A 249 23.53 20.63 -13.65
C THR A 249 24.37 20.86 -14.89
N THR A 250 25.54 20.23 -14.95
CA THR A 250 26.37 20.23 -16.15
C THR A 250 25.71 19.38 -17.25
N LEU A 251 26.03 19.66 -18.53
CA LEU A 251 25.57 18.81 -19.65
C LEU A 251 25.94 17.33 -19.47
N LYS A 252 27.08 17.06 -18.82
CA LYS A 252 27.51 15.69 -18.53
C LYS A 252 26.58 14.99 -17.52
N GLU A 253 26.19 15.69 -16.46
CA GLU A 253 25.25 15.16 -15.45
C GLU A 253 23.84 15.02 -16.01
N TRP A 254 23.43 15.96 -16.86
CA TRP A 254 22.19 15.87 -17.64
C TRP A 254 22.17 14.60 -18.50
N ASP A 255 23.20 14.41 -19.33
CA ASP A 255 23.31 13.24 -20.19
C ASP A 255 23.37 11.95 -19.37
N GLN A 256 24.07 11.95 -18.23
CA GLN A 256 24.10 10.80 -17.33
C GLN A 256 22.70 10.46 -16.79
N THR A 257 21.94 11.48 -16.38
CA THR A 257 20.57 11.32 -15.87
C THR A 257 19.65 10.71 -16.93
N PHE A 258 19.67 11.25 -18.16
CA PHE A 258 18.88 10.69 -19.26
C PHE A 258 19.33 9.29 -19.68
N ASN A 259 20.64 9.04 -19.66
CA ASN A 259 21.19 7.73 -20.02
C ASN A 259 20.77 6.64 -19.03
N ILE A 260 20.65 6.95 -17.74
CA ILE A 260 20.18 6.00 -16.72
C ILE A 260 18.65 5.95 -16.71
N ASN A 261 17.99 7.07 -16.42
CA ASN A 261 16.57 7.12 -16.08
C ASN A 261 15.67 6.81 -17.28
N LEU A 262 16.08 7.19 -18.50
CA LEU A 262 15.29 7.03 -19.71
C LEU A 262 15.85 5.94 -20.64
N ARG A 263 17.08 6.13 -21.13
CA ARG A 263 17.69 5.19 -22.08
C ARG A 263 17.90 3.82 -21.46
N GLY A 264 18.42 3.76 -20.23
CA GLY A 264 18.61 2.52 -19.50
C GLY A 264 17.30 1.79 -19.23
N THR A 265 16.29 2.50 -18.75
CA THR A 265 14.92 1.97 -18.57
C THR A 265 14.36 1.40 -19.88
N PHE A 266 14.52 2.11 -21.00
CA PHE A 266 14.09 1.62 -22.32
C PHE A 266 14.80 0.33 -22.73
N MET A 267 16.13 0.25 -22.55
CA MET A 267 16.91 -0.95 -22.87
C MET A 267 16.47 -2.15 -22.02
N CYS A 268 16.23 -1.94 -20.73
CA CYS A 268 15.70 -2.97 -19.83
C CYS A 268 14.31 -3.46 -20.26
N CYS A 269 13.41 -2.52 -20.62
CA CYS A 269 12.09 -2.85 -21.16
C CYS A 269 12.19 -3.68 -22.43
N GLN A 270 13.06 -3.29 -23.36
CA GLN A 270 13.21 -3.99 -24.63
C GLN A 270 13.76 -5.41 -24.42
N ALA A 271 14.81 -5.56 -23.60
CA ALA A 271 15.44 -6.85 -23.36
C ALA A 271 14.50 -7.82 -22.63
N ALA A 272 13.83 -7.37 -21.56
CA ALA A 272 12.83 -8.16 -20.84
C ALA A 272 11.61 -8.47 -21.71
N GLY A 273 11.13 -7.48 -22.47
CA GLY A 273 9.99 -7.59 -23.36
C GLY A 273 10.18 -8.67 -24.43
N ARG A 274 11.38 -8.83 -24.99
CA ARG A 274 11.69 -9.91 -25.96
C ARG A 274 11.48 -11.31 -25.37
N ILE A 275 11.76 -11.50 -24.08
CA ILE A 275 11.54 -12.78 -23.38
C ILE A 275 10.04 -12.95 -23.10
N MET A 276 9.40 -11.92 -22.56
CA MET A 276 7.99 -11.92 -22.18
C MET A 276 7.06 -12.14 -23.37
N LEU A 277 7.37 -11.57 -24.53
CA LEU A 277 6.62 -11.79 -25.77
C LEU A 277 6.72 -13.24 -26.24
N LYS A 278 7.90 -13.86 -26.17
CA LYS A 278 8.10 -15.27 -26.59
C LYS A 278 7.31 -16.24 -25.71
N GLN A 279 7.20 -15.97 -24.40
CA GLN A 279 6.46 -16.83 -23.48
C GLN A 279 4.97 -16.46 -23.35
N GLY A 280 4.52 -15.37 -23.98
CA GLY A 280 3.13 -14.91 -23.95
C GLY A 280 2.68 -14.29 -22.61
N TYR A 281 3.62 -13.99 -21.71
CA TYR A 281 3.31 -13.44 -20.39
C TYR A 281 4.46 -12.57 -19.86
N GLY A 282 4.13 -11.48 -19.18
CA GLY A 282 5.10 -10.70 -18.44
C GLY A 282 4.51 -9.41 -17.89
N LYS A 283 5.18 -8.83 -16.90
CA LYS A 283 4.84 -7.53 -16.31
C LYS A 283 6.10 -6.66 -16.21
N ILE A 284 6.02 -5.45 -16.73
CA ILE A 284 7.09 -4.44 -16.64
C ILE A 284 6.54 -3.30 -15.80
N ILE A 285 7.28 -2.92 -14.77
CA ILE A 285 6.96 -1.87 -13.81
C ILE A 285 8.08 -0.84 -13.87
N ASN A 286 7.75 0.37 -14.29
CA ASN A 286 8.68 1.49 -14.33
C ASN A 286 8.39 2.42 -13.16
N THR A 287 9.41 2.73 -12.37
CA THR A 287 9.29 3.67 -11.26
C THR A 287 9.63 5.07 -11.77
N ALA A 288 8.72 6.01 -11.55
CA ALA A 288 8.89 7.42 -11.92
C ALA A 288 8.58 8.31 -10.70
N SER A 289 8.85 9.61 -10.82
CA SER A 289 8.58 10.60 -9.77
C SER A 289 7.39 11.48 -10.13
N MET A 290 6.66 11.99 -9.13
CA MET A 290 5.65 13.04 -9.33
C MET A 290 6.26 14.30 -9.95
N ALA A 291 7.56 14.56 -9.73
CA ALA A 291 8.29 15.66 -10.36
C ALA A 291 8.30 15.58 -11.91
N SER A 292 7.92 14.44 -12.50
CA SER A 292 7.70 14.32 -13.95
C SER A 292 6.45 15.05 -14.45
N LEU A 293 5.52 15.38 -13.56
CA LEU A 293 4.27 16.08 -13.88
C LEU A 293 4.30 17.55 -13.48
N ILE A 294 5.06 17.87 -12.42
CA ILE A 294 5.17 19.19 -11.82
C ILE A 294 6.67 19.43 -11.71
N GLY A 295 7.24 20.30 -12.55
CA GLY A 295 8.67 20.62 -12.48
C GLY A 295 9.01 21.19 -11.10
N GLU A 296 10.18 20.80 -10.57
CA GLU A 296 10.77 21.37 -9.35
C GLU A 296 11.55 22.64 -9.65
#